data_AF-A0A060BLC2-F1
#
_entry.id   AF-A0A060BLC2-F1
#
_cell.length_a   1.000
_cell.length_b   1.000
_cell.length_c   1.000
_cell.angle_alpha   90.00
_cell.angle_beta   90.00
_cell.angle_gamma   90.00
#
_symmetry.space_group_name_H-M   'P 1'
#
loop_
_entity.id
_entity.type
_entity.pdbx_description
1 polymer ?
#
loop_
_entity_poly.entity_id
_entity_poly.type
_entity_poly.pdbx_seq_one_letter_code
_entity_poly.pdbx_strand_id
1 'polypeptide(L)' 'MPSSFLLGDGPLLEETKNEVSKLGLTNNFILLGQKADTAPYYSAMDCFILPSLYEGLPVVSIEAQANGLPL' A
#
# COMPACT_ATOMS: atom_id res chain seq x y z
N MET A 1 -9.33 9.86 11.00
CA MET A 1 -9.47 9.53 9.56
C MET A 1 -8.38 8.52 9.23
N PRO A 2 -8.67 7.48 8.44
CA PRO A 2 -7.62 6.57 7.99
C PRO A 2 -6.56 7.34 7.21
N SER A 3 -5.30 7.01 7.44
CA SER A 3 -4.12 7.72 6.92
C SER A 3 -3.33 6.91 5.91
N SER A 4 -3.67 5.63 5.71
CA SER A 4 -2.85 4.71 4.91
C SER A 4 -3.72 3.77 4.08
N PHE A 5 -3.32 3.55 2.83
CA PHE A 5 -3.96 2.62 1.92
C PHE A 5 -3.07 1.39 1.74
N LEU A 6 -3.67 0.20 1.81
CA LEU A 6 -3.01 -1.06 1.46
C LEU A 6 -3.73 -1.66 0.26
N LEU A 7 -3.05 -1.68 -0.87
CA LEU A 7 -3.56 -2.21 -2.14
C LEU A 7 -2.97 -3.59 -2.40
N GLY A 8 -3.76 -4.45 -3.04
CA GLY A 8 -3.37 -5.82 -3.36
C GLY A 8 -3.97 -6.85 -2.41
N ASP A 9 -3.58 -8.08 -2.65
CA ASP A 9 -3.94 -9.27 -1.88
C ASP A 9 -2.71 -10.19 -1.82
N GLY A 10 -2.74 -11.19 -0.96
CA GLY A 10 -1.69 -12.17 -0.84
C GLY A 10 -1.84 -13.07 0.39
N PRO A 11 -0.98 -14.08 0.51
CA PRO A 11 -1.05 -15.06 1.59
C PRO A 11 -0.90 -14.43 2.99
N LEU A 12 -0.28 -13.26 3.09
CA LEU A 12 -0.04 -12.53 4.35
C LEU A 12 -1.15 -11.54 4.71
N LEU A 13 -2.25 -11.45 3.95
CA LEU A 13 -3.30 -10.47 4.19
C LEU A 13 -3.94 -10.61 5.59
N GLU A 14 -4.28 -11.84 5.97
CA GLU A 14 -4.91 -12.11 7.27
C GLU A 14 -3.94 -11.90 8.44
N GLU A 15 -2.67 -12.27 8.27
CA GLU A 15 -1.62 -11.98 9.26
C GLU A 15 -1.45 -10.47 9.45
N THR A 16 -1.40 -9.72 8.34
CA THR A 16 -1.28 -8.26 8.36
C THR A 16 -2.47 -7.59 9.05
N LYS A 17 -3.70 -8.05 8.78
CA LYS A 17 -4.92 -7.58 9.49
C LYS A 17 -4.82 -7.82 10.99
N ASN A 18 -4.35 -9.00 11.38
CA ASN A 18 -4.18 -9.35 12.79
C ASN A 18 -3.12 -8.47 13.46
N GLU A 19 -1.99 -8.21 12.82
CA GLU A 19 -0.95 -7.31 13.36
C GLU A 19 -1.45 -5.86 13.47
N VAL A 20 -2.13 -5.34 12.46
CA VAL A 20 -2.77 -4.01 12.51
C VAL A 20 -3.75 -3.91 13.69
N SER A 21 -4.55 -4.97 13.93
CA SER A 21 -5.47 -5.04 15.06
C SER A 21 -4.75 -5.07 16.41
N LYS A 22 -3.71 -5.92 16.55
CA LYS A 22 -2.89 -6.01 17.77
C LYS A 22 -2.22 -4.68 18.12
N LEU A 23 -1.81 -3.91 17.11
CA LEU A 23 -1.20 -2.59 17.27
C LEU A 23 -2.23 -1.47 17.52
N GLY A 24 -3.53 -1.77 17.48
CA GLY A 24 -4.59 -0.77 17.66
C GLY A 24 -4.74 0.20 16.48
N LEU A 25 -4.24 -0.17 15.30
CA LEU A 25 -4.17 0.68 14.10
C LEU A 25 -5.29 0.41 13.10
N THR A 26 -6.30 -0.38 13.44
CA THR A 26 -7.39 -0.78 12.52
C THR A 26 -8.06 0.42 11.84
N ASN A 27 -8.21 1.55 12.55
CA ASN A 27 -8.85 2.75 12.01
C ASN A 27 -7.91 3.64 11.17
N ASN A 28 -6.63 3.29 11.08
CA ASN A 28 -5.61 4.02 10.32
C ASN A 28 -5.43 3.47 8.89
N PHE A 29 -5.82 2.22 8.65
CA PHE A 29 -5.62 1.54 7.37
C PHE A 29 -6.95 1.33 6.62
N ILE A 30 -6.94 1.60 5.31
CA ILE A 30 -7.96 1.13 4.37
C ILE A 30 -7.36 0.01 3.53
N LEU A 31 -7.86 -1.21 3.73
CA LEU A 31 -7.48 -2.37 2.92
C LEU A 31 -8.36 -2.41 1.68
N LEU A 32 -7.80 -2.05 0.53
CA LEU A 32 -8.55 -1.84 -0.71
C LEU A 32 -8.68 -3.11 -1.56
N GLY A 33 -7.87 -4.14 -1.26
CA GLY A 33 -7.80 -5.37 -2.04
C GLY A 33 -7.12 -5.16 -3.40
N GLN A 34 -7.23 -6.16 -4.28
CA GLN A 34 -6.71 -6.08 -5.64
C GLN A 34 -7.49 -5.07 -6.48
N LYS A 35 -6.76 -4.28 -7.29
CA LYS A 35 -7.33 -3.30 -8.24
C LYS A 35 -6.75 -3.53 -9.62
N ALA A 36 -7.61 -3.43 -10.64
CA ALA A 36 -7.18 -3.48 -12.04
C ALA A 36 -6.50 -2.17 -12.48
N ASP A 37 -6.95 -1.05 -11.91
CA ASP A 37 -6.38 0.27 -12.15
C ASP A 37 -5.90 0.86 -10.81
N THR A 38 -4.59 1.06 -10.69
CA THR A 38 -3.92 1.60 -9.50
C THR A 38 -3.67 3.11 -9.60
N ALA A 39 -3.78 3.71 -10.79
CA ALA A 39 -3.43 5.11 -11.02
C ALA A 39 -4.23 6.11 -10.16
N PRO A 40 -5.57 5.96 -9.98
CA PRO A 40 -6.34 6.85 -9.12
C PRO A 40 -5.90 6.84 -7.65
N TYR A 41 -5.29 5.74 -7.21
CA TYR A 41 -4.85 5.59 -5.83
C TYR A 41 -3.53 6.29 -5.58
N TYR A 42 -2.58 6.23 -6.52
CA TYR A 42 -1.34 7.01 -6.41
C TYR A 42 -1.63 8.50 -6.31
N SER A 43 -2.56 9.01 -7.13
CA SER A 43 -2.96 10.43 -7.10
C SER A 43 -3.60 10.87 -5.78
N ALA A 44 -4.03 9.93 -4.94
CA ALA A 44 -4.66 10.19 -3.65
C ALA A 44 -3.70 10.03 -2.45
N MET A 45 -2.44 9.68 -2.68
CA MET A 45 -1.44 9.46 -1.65
C MET A 45 -0.52 10.68 -1.48
N ASP A 46 -0.02 10.89 -0.27
CA ASP A 46 1.03 11.88 0.00
C ASP A 46 2.45 11.30 -0.20
N CYS A 47 2.62 9.98 -0.03
CA CYS A 47 3.86 9.25 -0.25
C CYS A 47 3.59 7.77 -0.56
N PHE A 48 4.59 7.09 -1.11
CA PHE A 48 4.57 5.66 -1.40
C PHE A 48 5.64 4.92 -0.60
N ILE A 49 5.31 3.74 -0.07
CA ILE A 49 6.22 2.93 0.75
C ILE A 49 6.33 1.53 0.15
N LEU A 50 7.55 1.07 -0.14
CA LEU A 50 7.85 -0.29 -0.58
C LEU A 50 8.91 -0.94 0.33
N PRO A 51 8.51 -1.62 1.42
CA PRO A 51 9.44 -2.21 2.37
C PRO A 51 9.96 -3.59 1.92
N SER A 52 9.99 -3.86 0.62
CA SER A 52 10.47 -5.13 0.04
C SER A 52 11.96 -5.33 0.32
N LEU A 53 12.34 -6.56 0.71
CA LEU A 53 13.75 -6.92 0.91
C LEU A 53 14.49 -7.21 -0.41
N TYR A 54 13.77 -7.71 -1.42
CA TYR A 54 14.32 -8.11 -2.70
C TYR A 54 13.36 -7.74 -3.83
N GLU A 55 13.87 -7.04 -4.84
CA GLU A 55 13.14 -6.66 -6.04
C GLU A 55 14.05 -6.84 -7.26
N GLY A 56 13.50 -7.35 -8.36
CA GLY A 56 14.21 -7.36 -9.64
C GLY A 56 14.17 -5.97 -10.28
N LEU A 57 12.95 -5.54 -10.61
CA LEU A 57 12.64 -4.17 -11.01
C LEU A 57 11.27 -3.81 -10.40
N PRO A 58 11.22 -2.93 -9.39
CA PRO A 58 9.96 -2.58 -8.74
C PRO A 58 9.15 -1.63 -9.63
N VAL A 59 8.36 -2.18 -10.55
CA VAL A 59 7.50 -1.40 -11.47
C VAL A 59 6.57 -0.47 -10.68
N VAL A 60 6.07 -0.93 -9.53
CA VAL A 60 5.24 -0.14 -8.61
C VAL A 60 5.91 1.14 -8.13
N SER A 61 7.22 1.14 -7.89
CA SER A 61 7.97 2.34 -7.49
C SER A 61 8.16 3.31 -8.65
N ILE A 62 8.23 2.79 -9.88
CA ILE A 62 8.29 3.61 -11.10
C ILE A 62 6.93 4.28 -11.34
N GLU A 63 5.83 3.55 -11.18
CA GLU A 63 4.46 4.08 -11.27
C GLU A 63 4.21 5.18 -10.23
N ALA A 64 4.62 4.97 -8.97
CA ALA A 64 4.51 5.96 -7.91
C ALA A 64 5.31 7.24 -8.22
N GLN A 65 6.57 7.09 -8.65
CA GLN A 65 7.41 8.23 -9.06
C GLN A 65 6.85 8.98 -10.27
N ALA A 66 6.27 8.27 -11.25
CA ALA A 66 5.62 8.88 -12.40
C ALA A 66 4.40 9.71 -12.00
N ASN A 67 3.76 9.40 -10.86
CA ASN A 67 2.70 10.19 -10.24
C ASN A 67 3.23 11.30 -9.31
N GLY A 68 4.55 11.49 -9.23
CA GLY A 68 5.17 12.53 -8.41
C GLY A 68 5.22 12.19 -6.91
N LEU A 69 4.97 10.94 -6.52
CA LEU A 69 5.01 10.55 -5.12
C LEU A 69 6.45 10.45 -4.60
N PRO A 70 6.74 11.03 -3.42
CA PRO A 70 7.92 10.68 -2.65
C PRO A 70 7.94 9.19 -2.32
N LEU A 71 9.14 8.59 -2.43
CA LEU A 71 9.48 7.24 -1.98
C LEU A 71 10.06 7.25 -0.57
#